data_AF-X1K6J8-F1
#
_entry.id   AF-X1K6J8-F1
#
_cell.length_a   1.000
_cell.length_b   1.000
_cell.length_c   1.000
_cell.angle_alpha   90.00
_cell.angle_beta   90.00
_cell.angle_gamma   90.00
#
_symmetry.space_group_name_H-M   'P 1'
#
loop_
_entity.id
_entity.type
_entity.pdbx_description
1 polymer ?
#
loop_
_entity_poly.entity_id
_entity_poly.type
_entity_poly.pdbx_seq_one_letter_code
_entity_poly.pdbx_strand_id
1 'polypeptide(L)' 'MLLGAHISIADGISESVLHGKKIGCNTIQIFVKSNLQWKARDINKFEIQEFLRNKIERYSEDTELNKIELDSRDIGII' A
#
# COMPACT_ATOMS: atom_id res chain seq x y z
N MET A 1 9.80 -13.41 -8.33
CA MET A 1 10.76 -13.01 -7.29
C MET A 1 10.24 -11.75 -6.62
N LEU A 2 10.18 -11.68 -5.28
CA LEU A 2 9.78 -10.48 -4.56
C LEU A 2 11.02 -9.62 -4.26
N LEU A 3 11.02 -8.38 -4.74
CA LEU A 3 12.07 -7.40 -4.49
C LEU A 3 11.41 -6.11 -4.00
N GLY A 4 11.92 -5.60 -2.88
CA GLY A 4 11.32 -4.46 -2.21
C GLY A 4 12.30 -3.56 -1.51
N ALA A 5 11.77 -2.44 -1.05
CA ALA A 5 12.49 -1.44 -0.29
C ALA A 5 11.65 -0.92 0.88
N HIS A 6 12.31 -0.27 1.83
CA HIS A 6 11.62 0.48 2.87
C HIS A 6 11.23 1.86 2.34
N ILE A 7 9.93 2.12 2.24
CA ILE A 7 9.38 3.33 1.66
C ILE A 7 8.93 4.30 2.75
N SER A 8 9.19 5.60 2.51
CA SER A 8 8.71 6.68 3.36
C SER A 8 7.18 6.81 3.30
N ILE A 9 6.57 7.12 4.45
CA ILE A 9 5.14 7.45 4.60
C ILE A 9 4.92 8.95 4.86
N ALA A 10 5.94 9.79 4.65
CA ALA A 10 5.87 11.22 4.97
C ALA A 10 4.74 11.95 4.20
N ASP A 11 4.47 11.52 2.96
CA ASP A 11 3.41 12.07 2.10
C ASP A 11 2.05 11.38 2.31
N GLY A 12 1.94 10.49 3.30
CA GLY A 12 0.76 9.68 3.58
C GLY A 12 1.01 8.19 3.38
N ILE A 13 0.22 7.37 4.06
CA ILE A 13 0.37 5.91 3.99
C ILE A 13 0.02 5.39 2.59
N SER A 14 -1.04 5.94 1.97
CA SER A 14 -1.47 5.56 0.60
C SER A 14 -0.41 5.80 -0.47
N GLU A 15 0.35 6.89 -0.35
CA GLU A 15 1.37 7.30 -1.33
C GLU A 15 2.58 6.35 -1.34
N SER A 16 2.85 5.69 -0.22
CA SER A 16 3.96 4.73 -0.12
C SER A 16 3.84 3.58 -1.14
N VAL A 17 2.62 3.21 -1.53
CA VAL A 17 2.37 2.20 -2.57
C VAL A 17 2.82 2.70 -3.94
N LEU A 18 2.48 3.95 -4.26
CA LEU A 18 2.85 4.58 -5.53
C LEU A 18 4.36 4.83 -5.61
N HIS A 19 4.98 5.22 -4.49
CA HIS A 19 6.43 5.35 -4.39
C HIS A 19 7.16 4.03 -4.64
N GLY A 20 6.67 2.92 -4.06
CA GLY A 20 7.20 1.58 -4.33
C GLY A 20 7.13 1.19 -5.80
N LYS A 21 5.98 1.46 -6.44
CA LYS A 21 5.78 1.25 -7.88
C LYS A 21 6.76 2.09 -8.71
N LYS A 22 6.90 3.37 -8.38
CA LYS A 22 7.78 4.32 -9.10
C LYS A 22 9.24 3.88 -9.13
N ILE A 23 9.72 3.20 -8.08
CA ILE A 23 11.09 2.68 -8.01
C ILE A 23 11.24 1.25 -8.57
N GLY A 24 10.17 0.68 -9.15
CA GLY A 24 10.17 -0.67 -9.74
C GLY A 24 10.15 -1.81 -8.72
N CYS A 25 9.80 -1.54 -7.47
CA CYS A 25 9.65 -2.57 -6.44
C CYS A 25 8.26 -3.19 -6.49
N ASN A 26 8.19 -4.52 -6.29
CA ASN A 26 6.93 -5.25 -6.21
C ASN A 26 6.51 -5.55 -4.77
N THR A 27 7.37 -5.23 -3.81
CA THR A 27 7.12 -5.36 -2.36
C THR A 27 7.59 -4.08 -1.67
N ILE A 28 6.86 -3.62 -0.65
CA ILE A 28 7.27 -2.46 0.15
C ILE A 28 7.18 -2.80 1.64
N GLN A 29 8.04 -2.16 2.42
CA GLN A 29 7.91 -2.08 3.88
C GLN A 29 7.72 -0.60 4.26
N ILE A 30 6.86 -0.34 5.23
CA ILE A 30 6.57 1.02 5.71
C ILE A 30 6.50 1.05 7.23
N PHE A 31 6.63 2.25 7.81
CA PHE A 31 6.24 2.46 9.19
C PHE A 31 4.73 2.68 9.30
N VAL A 32 4.13 2.27 10.41
CA VAL A 32 2.70 2.51 10.71
C VAL A 32 2.46 3.82 11.49
N LYS A 33 3.52 4.45 11.98
CA LYS A 33 3.54 5.75 12.68
C LYS A 33 4.96 6.33 12.70
N SER A 34 5.12 7.58 13.11
CA SER A 34 6.44 8.13 13.43
C SER A 34 7.12 7.33 14.56
N ASN A 35 8.40 7.03 14.40
CA ASN A 35 9.22 6.36 15.41
C ASN A 35 9.60 7.28 16.58
N LEU A 36 9.52 8.61 16.40
CA LEU A 36 9.85 9.61 17.42
C LEU A 36 8.73 9.84 18.45
N GLN A 37 7.51 9.35 18.18
CA GLN A 37 6.34 9.58 19.01
C GLN A 37 5.77 8.26 19.54
N TRP A 38 5.31 8.25 20.79
CA TRP A 38 4.62 7.10 21.38
C TRP A 38 3.20 6.94 20.84
N LYS A 39 2.46 8.05 20.70
CA LYS A 39 1.09 8.06 20.20
C LYS A 39 1.06 7.98 18.67
N ALA A 40 0.28 7.05 18.13
CA ALA A 40 -0.04 7.02 16.72
C ALA A 40 -1.18 8.01 16.41
N ARG A 41 -1.17 8.56 15.19
CA ARG A 41 -2.34 9.24 14.62
C ARG A 41 -3.39 8.19 14.25
N ASP A 42 -4.66 8.55 14.40
CA ASP A 42 -5.76 7.75 13.89
C ASP A 42 -5.76 7.75 12.35
N ILE A 43 -5.79 6.56 11.77
CA ILE A 43 -5.90 6.38 10.32
C ILE A 43 -7.39 6.51 9.96
N ASN A 44 -7.72 7.50 9.14
CA ASN A 44 -9.11 7.72 8.75
C ASN A 44 -9.54 6.72 7.66
N LYS A 45 -10.85 6.52 7.51
CA LYS A 45 -11.40 5.58 6.52
C LYS A 45 -10.98 5.91 5.09
N PHE A 46 -10.86 7.20 4.76
CA PHE A 46 -10.47 7.65 3.42
C PHE A 46 -9.04 7.20 3.07
N GLU A 47 -8.08 7.36 3.99
CA GLU A 47 -6.69 6.94 3.83
C GLU A 47 -6.57 5.42 3.68
N ILE A 48 -7.40 4.65 4.39
CA ILE A 48 -7.50 3.19 4.20
C ILE A 48 -7.99 2.87 2.79
N GLN A 49 -9.07 3.50 2.34
CA GLN A 49 -9.62 3.26 1.00
C GLN A 49 -8.60 3.60 -0.09
N GLU A 50 -7.90 4.73 0.03
CA GLU A 50 -6.86 5.14 -0.91
C GLU A 50 -5.67 4.18 -0.92
N PHE A 51 -5.22 3.71 0.24
CA PHE A 51 -4.16 2.71 0.31
C PHE A 51 -4.57 1.40 -0.39
N LEU A 52 -5.80 0.94 -0.17
CA LEU A 52 -6.34 -0.25 -0.82
C LEU A 52 -6.49 -0.05 -2.33
N ARG A 53 -7.02 1.10 -2.78
CA ARG A 53 -7.14 1.46 -4.19
C ARG A 53 -5.78 1.43 -4.88
N ASN A 54 -4.79 2.13 -4.32
CA ASN A 54 -3.42 2.15 -4.87
C ASN A 54 -2.78 0.76 -4.88
N LYS A 55 -3.05 -0.08 -3.87
CA LYS A 55 -2.59 -1.48 -3.82
C LYS A 55 -3.18 -2.27 -4.99
N ILE A 56 -4.47 -2.13 -5.25
CA ILE A 56 -5.20 -2.83 -6.31
C ILE A 56 -4.74 -2.40 -7.70
N GLU A 57 -4.68 -1.09 -7.94
CA GLU A 57 -4.27 -0.54 -9.22
C GLU A 57 -2.88 -1.05 -9.63
N ARG A 58 -1.99 -1.22 -8.66
CA ARG A 58 -0.70 -1.88 -8.87
C ARG A 58 -0.85 -3.32 -9.38
N TYR A 59 -1.75 -4.13 -8.81
CA TYR A 59 -1.97 -5.52 -9.24
C TYR A 59 -2.65 -5.63 -10.61
N SER A 60 -3.55 -4.69 -10.94
CA SER A 60 -4.30 -4.73 -12.20
C SER A 60 -3.47 -4.35 -13.43
N GLU A 61 -2.41 -3.57 -13.28
CA GLU A 61 -1.51 -3.24 -14.40
C GLU A 61 -0.47 -4.34 -14.67
N ASP A 62 -0.11 -5.11 -13.64
CA ASP A 62 0.88 -6.20 -13.76
C ASP A 62 0.27 -7.49 -14.40
N THR A 63 -1.05 -7.53 -14.62
CA THR A 63 -1.75 -8.72 -15.14
C THR A 63 -2.61 -8.35 -16.35
N GLU A 64 -2.29 -8.90 -17.53
CA GLU A 64 -3.13 -8.92 -18.74
C GLU A 64 -4.41 -9.79 -18.56
N LEU A 65 -5.03 -9.79 -17.37
CA LEU A 65 -6.25 -10.53 -17.05
C LEU A 65 -7.19 -9.61 -16.28
N ASN A 66 -8.24 -9.20 -17.00
CA ASN A 66 -9.39 -8.43 -16.58
C ASN A 66 -9.89 -8.70 -15.14
N LYS A 67 -10.20 -7.59 -14.42
CA LYS A 67 -11.38 -7.40 -13.55
C LYS A 67 -11.98 -8.66 -12.90
N ILE A 68 -11.20 -9.39 -12.10
CA ILE A 68 -11.77 -10.37 -11.18
C ILE A 68 -12.00 -9.64 -9.87
N GLU A 69 -13.24 -9.74 -9.39
CA GLU A 69 -13.72 -9.29 -8.08
C GLU A 69 -12.63 -9.37 -7.04
N LEU A 70 -12.35 -8.22 -6.42
CA LEU A 70 -11.48 -8.16 -5.27
C LEU A 70 -12.15 -8.90 -4.13
N ASP A 71 -11.74 -10.14 -3.90
CA ASP A 71 -12.19 -10.90 -2.75
C ASP A 71 -11.62 -10.25 -1.49
N SER A 72 -12.50 -10.01 -0.52
CA SER A 72 -12.17 -9.61 0.86
C SER A 72 -10.97 -10.35 1.47
N ARG A 73 -10.68 -11.58 1.00
CA ARG A 73 -9.54 -12.40 1.41
C ARG A 73 -8.17 -11.92 0.88
N ASP A 74 -8.12 -11.23 -0.25
CA ASP A 74 -6.87 -10.70 -0.85
C ASP A 74 -6.38 -9.40 -0.18
N ILE A 75 -7.22 -8.83 0.68
CA ILE A 75 -6.96 -7.58 1.39
C ILE A 75 -6.15 -7.84 2.67
N GLY A 76 -6.04 -9.09 3.14
CA GLY A 76 -5.31 -9.42 4.36
C GLY A 76 -5.89 -8.76 5.61
N ILE A 77 -7.19 -8.47 5.60
CA ILE A 77 -7.95 -8.07 6.79
C ILE A 77 -8.50 -9.37 7.38
N ILE A 78 -7.80 -9.91 8.37
CA ILE A 78 -8.41 -10.78 9.39
C ILE A 78 -9.17 -9.87 10.35
#